data_AF-A0A945R5I5-F1
#
_entry.id   AF-A0A945R5I5-F1
#
_cell.length_a   1.000
_cell.length_b   1.000
_cell.length_c   1.000
_cell.angle_alpha   90.00
_cell.angle_beta   90.00
_cell.angle_gamma   90.00
#
_symmetry.space_group_name_H-M   'P 1'
#
loop_
_entity.id
_entity.type
_entity.pdbx_description
1 polymer ?
#
loop_
_entity_poly.entity_id
_entity_poly.type
_entity_poly.pdbx_seq_one_letter_code
_entity_poly.pdbx_strand_id
1 'polypeptide(L)'
;MLFSAIAAIACGLILLASVTACSSPLHVEPGEGSGGKFCTELGAILPVSVEGALLRSTNPDSPGTKAWGDPAIVARCGVAVPTTYSATSQLLEVDGVTWYPEELQAGVRFTSLQTPELVEVSIPNAYETTADILTELSLDISSLTP
;
A
#
# COMPACT_ATOMS: atom_id res chain seq x y z
N MET A 1 29.21 23.35 -64.58
CA MET A 1 28.44 22.12 -64.89
C MET A 1 27.94 21.58 -63.55
N LEU A 2 27.04 22.30 -62.87
CA LEU A 2 25.60 21.98 -62.77
C LEU A 2 25.32 20.48 -62.67
N PHE A 3 25.02 20.00 -61.46
CA PHE A 3 23.96 19.02 -61.22
C PHE A 3 23.26 19.33 -59.89
N SER A 4 21.94 19.23 -59.93
CA SER A 4 20.93 19.83 -59.09
C SER A 4 20.80 19.31 -57.66
N ALA A 5 20.21 20.15 -56.82
CA ALA A 5 19.60 19.82 -55.54
C ALA A 5 18.52 18.72 -55.67
N ILE A 6 18.51 17.79 -54.70
CA ILE A 6 17.29 17.07 -54.28
C ILE A 6 17.28 17.10 -52.75
N ALA A 7 16.29 17.79 -52.20
CA ALA A 7 15.93 17.78 -50.80
C ALA A 7 15.21 16.47 -50.46
N ALA A 8 15.56 15.85 -49.34
CA ALA A 8 14.74 14.84 -48.69
C ALA A 8 14.76 15.06 -47.18
N ILE A 9 13.73 15.76 -46.70
CA ILE A 9 13.37 15.86 -45.29
C ILE A 9 12.86 14.48 -44.87
N ALA A 10 13.69 13.68 -44.21
CA ALA A 10 13.26 12.42 -43.58
C ALA A 10 12.74 12.74 -42.18
N CYS A 11 11.42 12.98 -42.12
CA CYS A 11 10.67 13.18 -40.90
C CYS A 11 10.56 11.85 -40.13
N GLY A 12 11.04 11.85 -38.88
CA GLY A 12 10.53 11.11 -37.73
C GLY A 12 10.09 9.65 -37.88
N LEU A 13 10.88 8.74 -37.29
CA LEU A 13 10.32 7.59 -36.59
C LEU A 13 11.09 7.37 -35.28
N ILE A 14 10.76 8.19 -34.28
CA ILE A 14 11.16 7.92 -32.90
C ILE A 14 10.34 6.71 -32.45
N LEU A 15 10.98 5.54 -32.44
CA LEU A 15 10.48 4.33 -31.79
C LEU A 15 10.39 4.61 -30.29
N LEU A 16 9.26 5.15 -29.84
CA LEU A 16 8.83 5.09 -28.45
C LEU A 16 8.60 3.62 -28.12
N ALA A 17 9.67 2.91 -27.74
CA ALA A 17 9.57 1.64 -27.05
C ALA A 17 8.93 1.93 -25.68
N SER A 18 7.60 1.90 -25.63
CA SER A 18 6.86 1.82 -24.39
C SER A 18 7.29 0.52 -23.72
N VAL A 19 8.20 0.63 -22.75
CA VAL A 19 8.55 -0.47 -21.85
C VAL A 19 7.30 -0.73 -21.02
N THR A 20 6.42 -1.61 -21.51
CA THR A 20 5.31 -2.12 -20.71
C THR A 20 5.95 -3.02 -19.65
N ALA A 21 6.26 -2.45 -18.49
CA ALA A 21 6.64 -3.23 -17.32
C ALA A 21 5.43 -4.07 -16.92
N CYS A 22 5.36 -5.31 -17.39
CA CYS A 22 4.39 -6.30 -16.92
C CYS A 22 4.77 -6.68 -15.49
N SER A 23 4.38 -5.88 -14.49
CA SER A 23 4.41 -6.30 -13.10
C SER A 23 3.18 -7.15 -12.82
N SER A 24 3.37 -8.40 -12.41
CA SER A 24 2.27 -9.25 -11.93
C SER A 24 1.64 -8.62 -10.67
N PRO A 25 0.31 -8.66 -10.52
CA PRO A 25 -0.34 -8.25 -9.28
C PRO A 25 0.21 -9.03 -8.08
N LEU A 26 0.37 -8.35 -6.95
CA LEU A 26 0.75 -9.01 -5.70
C LEU A 26 -0.45 -9.82 -5.18
N HIS A 27 -0.24 -11.10 -4.89
CA HIS A 27 -1.29 -11.87 -4.25
C HIS A 27 -1.42 -11.46 -2.78
N VAL A 28 -2.60 -10.97 -2.39
CA VAL A 28 -2.92 -10.60 -1.01
C VAL A 28 -4.31 -11.10 -0.71
N GLU A 29 -4.43 -11.96 0.30
CA GLU A 29 -5.73 -12.45 0.73
C GLU A 29 -6.48 -11.33 1.48
N PRO A 30 -7.66 -10.89 1.05
CA PRO A 30 -8.40 -9.84 1.75
C PRO A 30 -8.76 -10.23 3.19
N GLY A 31 -9.07 -9.23 4.03
CA GLY A 31 -9.74 -9.50 5.30
C GLY A 31 -11.16 -10.03 5.06
N GLU A 32 -11.68 -10.88 5.95
CA GLU A 32 -13.05 -11.40 5.86
C GLU A 32 -14.09 -10.27 5.85
N GLY A 33 -13.81 -9.20 6.60
CA GLY A 33 -14.63 -7.98 6.65
C GLY A 33 -14.30 -6.94 5.57
N SER A 34 -13.40 -7.21 4.62
CA SER A 34 -12.84 -6.17 3.72
C SER A 34 -13.85 -5.39 2.87
N GLY A 35 -15.07 -5.90 2.70
CA GLY A 35 -16.18 -5.23 2.02
C GLY A 35 -17.05 -4.33 2.91
N GLY A 36 -16.71 -4.17 4.18
CA GLY A 36 -17.43 -3.30 5.11
C GLY A 36 -17.34 -1.82 4.73
N LYS A 37 -18.22 -1.01 5.34
CA LYS A 37 -18.33 0.42 5.02
C LYS A 37 -17.02 1.14 5.34
N PHE A 38 -16.46 0.89 6.51
CA PHE A 38 -15.22 1.55 6.93
C PHE A 38 -14.06 1.16 6.02
N CYS A 39 -13.92 -0.13 5.69
CA CYS A 39 -12.87 -0.58 4.78
C CYS A 39 -12.99 -0.03 3.36
N THR A 40 -14.21 0.14 2.86
CA THR A 40 -14.46 0.73 1.54
C THR A 40 -14.09 2.21 1.52
N GLU A 41 -14.47 2.96 2.56
CA GLU A 41 -14.12 4.38 2.69
C GLU A 41 -12.61 4.56 2.88
N LEU A 42 -11.99 3.77 3.76
CA LEU A 42 -10.55 3.78 3.98
C LEU A 42 -9.78 3.48 2.68
N GLY A 43 -10.17 2.41 1.98
CA GLY A 43 -9.56 2.03 0.71
C GLY A 43 -9.67 3.09 -0.39
N ALA A 44 -10.61 4.04 -0.28
CA ALA A 44 -10.78 5.13 -1.24
C ALA A 44 -9.94 6.36 -0.90
N ILE A 45 -9.54 6.55 0.36
CA ILE A 45 -8.75 7.71 0.81
C ILE A 45 -7.26 7.40 0.96
N LEU A 46 -6.89 6.12 1.14
CA LEU A 46 -5.50 5.72 1.29
C LEU A 46 -4.64 6.22 0.13
N PRO A 47 -3.40 6.63 0.39
CA PRO A 47 -2.62 7.43 -0.54
C PRO A 47 -2.12 6.58 -1.70
N VAL A 48 -1.83 7.24 -2.82
CA VAL A 48 -1.23 6.60 -4.01
C VAL A 48 0.24 6.24 -3.80
N SER A 49 0.86 6.73 -2.74
CA SER A 49 2.23 6.39 -2.32
C SER A 49 2.37 6.55 -0.81
N VAL A 50 3.20 5.72 -0.19
CA VAL A 50 3.58 5.86 1.23
C VAL A 50 5.10 5.89 1.29
N GLU A 51 5.70 6.92 1.88
CA GLU A 51 7.16 7.06 1.96
C GLU A 51 7.89 6.81 0.61
N GLY A 52 7.31 7.32 -0.48
CA GLY A 52 7.84 7.16 -1.85
C GLY A 52 7.58 5.79 -2.51
N ALA A 53 7.06 4.80 -1.78
CA ALA A 53 6.61 3.54 -2.34
C ALA A 53 5.28 3.73 -3.08
N LEU A 54 5.28 3.53 -4.41
CA LEU A 54 4.09 3.71 -5.24
C LEU A 54 3.09 2.55 -5.07
N LEU A 55 1.80 2.87 -5.17
CA LEU A 55 0.72 1.89 -5.15
C LEU A 55 0.92 0.84 -6.25
N ARG A 56 0.65 -0.42 -5.92
CA ARG A 56 0.69 -1.55 -6.85
C ARG A 56 -0.61 -2.35 -6.81
N SER A 57 -0.91 -3.01 -7.92
CA SER A 57 -2.09 -3.87 -8.02
C SER A 57 -1.98 -5.10 -7.14
N THR A 58 -3.09 -5.47 -6.50
CA THR A 58 -3.24 -6.72 -5.76
C THR A 58 -4.18 -7.69 -6.48
N ASN A 59 -4.12 -8.96 -6.12
CA ASN A 59 -5.04 -9.98 -6.60
C ASN A 59 -5.45 -10.91 -5.43
N PRO A 60 -6.75 -11.11 -5.16
CA PRO A 60 -7.89 -10.43 -5.79
C PRO A 60 -7.89 -8.92 -5.53
N ASP A 61 -8.62 -8.18 -6.35
CA ASP A 61 -8.94 -6.78 -6.06
C ASP A 61 -9.97 -6.72 -4.94
N SER A 62 -9.76 -5.83 -3.97
CA SER A 62 -10.63 -5.69 -2.80
C SER A 62 -10.63 -4.25 -2.30
N PRO A 63 -11.80 -3.70 -1.93
CA PRO A 63 -11.88 -2.34 -1.40
C PRO A 63 -11.00 -2.15 -0.16
N GLY A 64 -10.96 -3.14 0.74
CA GLY A 64 -10.15 -3.12 1.96
C GLY A 64 -8.69 -3.56 1.80
N THR A 65 -8.15 -3.69 0.58
CA THR A 65 -6.76 -4.11 0.36
C THR A 65 -5.99 -3.06 -0.44
N LYS A 66 -4.79 -2.72 0.03
CA LYS A 66 -3.83 -1.86 -0.68
C LYS A 66 -2.40 -2.38 -0.48
N ALA A 67 -1.55 -2.14 -1.47
CA ALA A 67 -0.14 -2.47 -1.39
C ALA A 67 0.71 -1.42 -2.09
N TRP A 68 1.92 -1.18 -1.58
CA TRP A 68 2.86 -0.18 -2.11
C TRP A 68 4.27 -0.75 -2.20
N GLY A 69 4.99 -0.40 -3.28
CA GLY A 69 6.41 -0.70 -3.44
C GLY A 69 6.77 -2.18 -3.66
N ASP A 70 8.08 -2.45 -3.68
CA ASP A 70 8.66 -3.79 -3.79
C ASP A 70 10.02 -3.82 -3.05
N PRO A 71 10.13 -4.49 -1.88
CA PRO A 71 9.13 -5.34 -1.23
C PRO A 71 7.89 -4.56 -0.77
N ALA A 72 6.74 -5.22 -0.73
CA ALA A 72 5.47 -4.52 -0.57
C ALA A 72 5.14 -4.19 0.89
N ILE A 73 4.79 -2.93 1.15
CA ILE A 73 3.96 -2.55 2.31
C ILE A 73 2.54 -2.99 1.98
N VAL A 74 1.86 -3.69 2.89
CA VAL A 74 0.53 -4.24 2.64
C VAL A 74 -0.43 -3.80 3.74
N ALA A 75 -1.53 -3.15 3.36
CA ALA A 75 -2.63 -2.83 4.25
C ALA A 75 -3.86 -3.70 3.92
N ARG A 76 -4.42 -4.34 4.95
CA ARG A 76 -5.62 -5.18 4.90
C ARG A 76 -6.60 -4.72 5.96
N CYS A 77 -7.77 -4.26 5.55
CA CYS A 77 -8.85 -3.86 6.43
C CYS A 77 -9.88 -5.01 6.57
N GLY A 78 -10.54 -5.06 7.74
CA GLY A 78 -11.54 -6.09 8.06
C GLY A 78 -10.90 -7.41 8.42
N VAL A 79 -9.68 -7.39 8.99
CA VAL A 79 -9.02 -8.60 9.50
C VAL A 79 -9.61 -9.02 10.86
N ALA A 80 -9.44 -10.29 11.20
CA ALA A 80 -9.75 -10.78 12.55
C ALA A 80 -8.73 -10.25 13.57
N VAL A 81 -9.13 -10.25 14.85
CA VAL A 81 -8.19 -9.97 15.97
C VAL A 81 -7.06 -11.01 15.93
N PRO A 82 -5.78 -10.59 15.98
CA PRO A 82 -4.66 -11.52 15.99
C PRO A 82 -4.75 -12.50 17.15
N THR A 83 -4.51 -13.78 16.89
CA THR A 83 -4.61 -14.84 17.92
C THR A 83 -3.58 -14.70 19.04
N THR A 84 -2.50 -13.94 18.79
CA THR A 84 -1.43 -13.62 19.75
C THR A 84 -1.77 -12.44 20.65
N TYR A 85 -2.78 -11.63 20.30
CA TYR A 85 -3.19 -10.46 21.07
C TYR A 85 -3.79 -10.87 22.42
N SER A 86 -3.41 -10.14 23.47
CA SER A 86 -3.90 -10.32 24.83
C SER A 86 -4.01 -8.99 25.56
N ALA A 87 -4.71 -8.95 26.69
CA ALA A 87 -4.83 -7.74 27.52
C ALA A 87 -3.49 -7.26 28.12
N THR A 88 -2.45 -8.09 28.08
CA THR A 88 -1.09 -7.76 28.54
C THR A 88 -0.14 -7.42 27.40
N SER A 89 -0.61 -7.45 26.15
CA SER A 89 0.20 -7.13 24.98
C SER A 89 0.65 -5.67 25.04
N GLN A 90 1.89 -5.42 24.60
CA GLN A 90 2.39 -4.07 24.43
C GLN A 90 1.74 -3.44 23.20
N LEU A 91 1.28 -2.19 23.36
CA LEU A 91 0.60 -1.43 22.32
C LEU A 91 1.36 -0.15 22.04
N LEU A 92 1.25 0.33 20.80
CA LEU A 92 1.80 1.58 20.34
C LEU A 92 0.66 2.51 19.94
N GLU A 93 0.60 3.72 20.47
CA GLU A 93 -0.32 4.75 19.99
C GLU A 93 0.39 5.66 19.00
N VAL A 94 -0.16 5.79 17.79
CA VAL A 94 0.37 6.63 16.71
C VAL A 94 -0.79 7.42 16.13
N ASP A 95 -0.73 8.74 16.23
CA ASP A 95 -1.70 9.67 15.63
C ASP A 95 -3.17 9.28 15.89
N GLY A 96 -3.48 8.89 17.14
CA GLY A 96 -4.83 8.52 17.57
C GLY A 96 -5.25 7.09 17.24
N VAL A 97 -4.39 6.29 16.60
CA VAL A 97 -4.62 4.86 16.35
C VAL A 97 -3.78 4.03 17.30
N THR A 98 -4.43 3.12 18.02
CA THR A 98 -3.76 2.12 18.85
C THR A 98 -3.36 0.93 18.00
N TRP A 99 -2.10 0.58 17.98
CA TRP A 99 -1.53 -0.51 17.19
C TRP A 99 -0.98 -1.62 18.08
N TYR A 100 -1.28 -2.86 17.70
CA TYR A 100 -0.63 -4.05 18.22
C TYR A 100 0.46 -4.52 17.24
N PRO A 101 1.75 -4.45 17.61
CA PRO A 101 2.84 -4.91 16.78
C PRO A 101 3.10 -6.43 16.94
N GLU A 102 3.39 -7.08 15.83
CA GLU A 102 3.85 -8.47 15.73
C GLU A 102 5.11 -8.52 14.85
N GLU A 103 6.23 -8.93 15.44
CA GLU A 103 7.47 -9.16 14.70
C GLU A 103 7.31 -10.34 13.73
N LEU A 104 7.62 -10.10 12.46
CA LEU A 104 7.69 -11.13 11.42
C LEU A 104 9.14 -11.46 11.12
N GLN A 105 9.37 -12.55 10.36
CA GLN A 105 10.72 -12.89 9.92
C GLN A 105 11.37 -11.81 9.03
N ALA A 106 10.56 -11.04 8.30
CA ALA A 106 11.03 -10.08 7.29
C ALA A 106 10.31 -8.73 7.37
N GLY A 107 9.90 -8.30 8.57
CA GLY A 107 9.16 -7.07 8.76
C GLY A 107 8.45 -7.03 10.10
N VAL A 108 7.60 -6.04 10.27
CA VAL A 108 6.68 -5.94 11.40
C VAL A 108 5.27 -5.81 10.86
N ARG A 109 4.33 -6.42 11.56
CA ARG A 109 2.90 -6.28 11.30
C ARG A 109 2.25 -5.51 12.42
N PHE A 110 1.50 -4.49 12.09
CA PHE A 110 0.73 -3.69 13.03
C PHE A 110 -0.75 -3.94 12.79
N THR A 111 -1.49 -4.35 13.81
CA THR A 111 -2.95 -4.44 13.73
C THR A 111 -3.57 -3.33 14.57
N SER A 112 -4.40 -2.49 13.96
CA SER A 112 -5.12 -1.45 14.68
C SER A 112 -6.06 -2.10 15.68
N LEU A 113 -6.22 -1.43 16.80
CA LEU A 113 -7.20 -1.71 17.82
C LEU A 113 -8.13 -0.51 17.89
N GLN A 114 -9.39 -0.75 18.24
CA GLN A 114 -10.41 0.29 18.45
C GLN A 114 -10.91 1.01 17.19
N THR A 115 -10.53 0.57 15.99
CA THR A 115 -11.20 0.97 14.74
C THR A 115 -12.51 0.19 14.53
N PRO A 116 -13.51 0.72 13.79
CA PRO A 116 -14.75 0.01 13.50
C PRO A 116 -14.55 -1.36 12.83
N GLU A 117 -13.55 -1.44 11.95
CA GLU A 117 -13.05 -2.68 11.36
C GLU A 117 -11.52 -2.65 11.48
N LEU A 118 -10.89 -3.76 11.87
CA LEU A 118 -9.46 -3.78 12.17
C LEU A 118 -8.63 -3.67 10.90
N VAL A 119 -7.54 -2.90 10.96
CA VAL A 119 -6.61 -2.66 9.86
C VAL A 119 -5.28 -3.30 10.22
N GLU A 120 -4.80 -4.21 9.40
CA GLU A 120 -3.47 -4.81 9.48
C GLU A 120 -2.54 -4.14 8.46
N VAL A 121 -1.40 -3.63 8.90
CA VAL A 121 -0.34 -3.08 8.05
C VAL A 121 0.92 -3.91 8.24
N SER A 122 1.40 -4.57 7.19
CA SER A 122 2.68 -5.27 7.19
C SER A 122 3.74 -4.43 6.48
N ILE A 123 4.83 -4.12 7.18
CA ILE A 123 5.94 -3.27 6.72
C ILE A 123 7.21 -4.12 6.66
N PRO A 124 7.79 -4.33 5.46
CA PRO A 124 9.04 -5.08 5.33
C PRO A 124 10.24 -4.38 5.99
N ASN A 125 11.22 -5.17 6.46
CA ASN A 125 12.48 -4.65 7.04
C ASN A 125 13.33 -3.80 6.07
N ALA A 126 12.99 -3.80 4.78
CA ALA A 126 13.66 -2.96 3.78
C ALA A 126 13.33 -1.47 3.92
N TYR A 127 12.30 -1.11 4.69
CA TYR A 127 11.93 0.28 4.96
C TYR A 127 12.54 0.74 6.29
N GLU A 128 13.49 1.67 6.22
CA GLU A 128 14.14 2.23 7.42
C GLU A 128 13.20 3.13 8.23
N THR A 129 12.19 3.73 7.58
CA THR A 129 11.25 4.70 8.16
C THR A 129 9.91 4.07 8.57
N THR A 130 9.95 2.92 9.27
CA THR A 130 8.72 2.20 9.70
C THR A 130 7.75 3.11 10.49
N ALA A 131 8.28 3.99 11.34
CA ALA A 131 7.46 4.93 12.11
C ALA A 131 6.74 5.94 11.22
N ASP A 132 7.43 6.50 10.22
CA ASP A 132 6.84 7.50 9.31
C ASP A 132 5.75 6.89 8.43
N ILE A 133 5.97 5.67 7.92
CA ILE A 133 4.96 4.87 7.21
C ILE A 133 3.71 4.71 8.08
N LEU A 134 3.90 4.32 9.35
CA LEU A 134 2.78 4.05 10.25
C LEU A 134 2.06 5.35 10.65
N THR A 135 2.79 6.46 10.84
CA THR A 135 2.24 7.80 11.08
C THR A 135 1.37 8.27 9.92
N GLU A 136 1.87 8.19 8.68
CA GLU A 136 1.12 8.59 7.49
C GLU A 136 -0.21 7.82 7.40
N LEU A 137 -0.16 6.48 7.53
CA LEU A 137 -1.36 5.64 7.47
C LEU A 137 -2.30 5.85 8.67
N SER A 138 -1.77 6.16 9.86
CA SER A 138 -2.57 6.41 11.06
C SER A 138 -3.39 7.70 10.94
N LEU A 139 -2.85 8.74 10.28
CA LEU A 139 -3.58 9.97 10.01
C LEU A 139 -4.81 9.71 9.12
N ASP A 140 -4.68 8.90 8.07
CA ASP A 140 -5.81 8.55 7.20
C ASP A 140 -6.85 7.70 7.94
N ILE A 141 -6.41 6.70 8.70
CA ILE A 141 -7.30 5.82 9.48
C ILE A 141 -8.06 6.61 10.53
N SER A 142 -7.38 7.44 11.31
CA SER A 142 -7.98 8.23 12.39
C SER A 142 -9.00 9.25 11.87
N SER A 143 -8.84 9.75 10.63
CA SER A 143 -9.79 10.67 10.01
C SER A 143 -11.18 10.07 9.78
N LEU A 144 -11.28 8.73 9.76
CA LEU A 144 -12.52 7.97 9.59
C LEU A 144 -13.05 7.38 10.91
N THR A 145 -12.32 7.53 12.02
CA THR A 145 -12.75 7.07 13.33
C THR A 145 -13.50 8.19 14.09
N PRO A 146 -14.65 7.91 14.73
CA PRO A 146 -15.41 8.90 15.49
C PRO A 146 -14.70 9.49 16.72
#